data_AF-A0A0G4NXD3-F1
#
_entry.id   AF-A0A0G4NXD3-F1
#
_cell.length_a   1.000
_cell.length_b   1.000
_cell.length_c   1.000
_cell.angle_alpha   90.00
_cell.angle_beta   90.00
_cell.angle_gamma   90.00
#
_symmetry.space_group_name_H-M   'P 1'
#
loop_
_entity.id
_entity.type
_entity.pdbx_description
1 polymer ?
#
loop_
_entity_poly.entity_id
_entity_poly.type
_entity_poly.pdbx_seq_one_letter_code
_entity_poly.pdbx_strand_id
1 'polypeptide(L)'
;MTGILDVQDGAHPRREVEYTPINGNFGTRVSMQDIAGNGLQNSGVLDKKNEEEKGVFFRGRETVDKVCLLSKADMLKLEEWNRVVPEQVNRCVHEVIVERCRAQPDAPAVCAWDGDFTYADLDARSSTLAAHLAVRGVGPEVFVPLCFDKSCWTVVAILGVLKAGVAFVLLDLSQPLSRLQELCASVDAKLVLSSVDNESRSQQLADSVVVLSSTLEFPSLCDLYDPGSTAIAMPQNAAYASFTSGSTGKPKAVVVEHSASCSSVSGNSNELQLNCHSRVLQLASFAFTVSIIQMVTTLMVGGCICVPSETECRNDIAAAVRKLGVN
;
A
#
# COMPACT_ATOMS: atom_id res chain seq x y z
N MET A 1 38.38 -37.08 -10.54
CA MET A 1 37.53 -36.80 -11.72
C MET A 1 37.15 -35.33 -11.61
N THR A 2 37.72 -34.48 -12.45
CA THR A 2 37.54 -33.02 -12.38
C THR A 2 36.21 -32.69 -13.03
N GLY A 3 35.21 -32.30 -12.23
CA GLY A 3 33.92 -31.85 -12.72
C GLY A 3 33.81 -30.35 -12.55
N ILE A 4 33.80 -29.60 -13.66
CA ILE A 4 33.52 -28.16 -13.65
C ILE A 4 32.00 -28.01 -13.76
N LEU A 5 31.36 -27.54 -12.69
CA LEU A 5 29.96 -27.09 -12.73
C LEU A 5 29.96 -25.60 -13.09
N ASP A 6 29.83 -25.30 -14.38
CA ASP A 6 29.72 -23.93 -14.89
C ASP A 6 28.26 -23.47 -14.74
N VAL A 7 27.98 -22.63 -13.75
CA VAL A 7 26.68 -21.95 -13.60
C VAL A 7 26.83 -20.57 -14.22
N GLN A 8 26.52 -20.47 -15.52
CA GLN A 8 26.50 -19.19 -16.22
C GLN A 8 25.19 -18.46 -15.91
N ASP A 9 25.28 -17.43 -15.08
CA ASP A 9 24.32 -16.34 -15.11
C ASP A 9 25.12 -15.02 -15.11
N GLY A 10 25.01 -14.26 -16.21
CA GLY A 10 25.97 -13.23 -16.64
C GLY A 10 26.13 -12.00 -15.73
N ALA A 11 25.55 -12.02 -14.53
CA ALA A 11 25.59 -10.95 -13.53
C ALA A 11 26.40 -11.30 -12.27
N HIS A 12 26.93 -12.53 -12.15
CA HIS A 12 27.60 -13.00 -10.93
C HIS A 12 29.03 -13.53 -11.18
N PRO A 13 29.95 -13.37 -10.20
CA PRO A 13 31.32 -13.87 -10.29
C PRO A 13 31.33 -15.40 -10.52
N ARG A 14 32.18 -15.88 -11.45
CA ARG A 14 32.30 -17.32 -11.74
C ARG A 14 32.87 -18.05 -10.53
N ARG A 15 32.29 -19.22 -10.26
CA ARG A 15 32.74 -20.12 -9.18
C ARG A 15 33.22 -21.41 -9.80
N GLU A 16 34.48 -21.75 -9.55
CA GLU A 16 35.03 -23.06 -9.86
C GLU A 16 35.15 -23.86 -8.56
N VAL A 17 34.76 -25.12 -8.61
CA VAL A 17 34.87 -26.03 -7.47
C VAL A 17 35.64 -27.26 -7.91
N GLU A 18 36.80 -27.46 -7.29
CA GLU A 18 37.63 -28.63 -7.50
C GLU A 18 37.49 -29.59 -6.33
N TYR A 19 37.27 -30.87 -6.66
CA TYR A 19 37.24 -31.96 -5.69
C TYR A 19 38.52 -32.79 -5.79
N THR A 20 39.27 -32.85 -4.69
CA THR A 20 40.50 -33.63 -4.59
C THR A 20 40.31 -34.78 -3.60
N PRO A 21 40.46 -36.04 -4.02
CA PRO A 21 40.40 -37.17 -3.08
C PRO A 21 41.62 -37.15 -2.14
N ILE A 22 41.38 -37.24 -0.83
CA ILE A 22 42.40 -37.26 0.22
C ILE A 22 42.05 -38.39 1.20
N ASN A 23 42.84 -39.48 1.20
CA ASN A 23 42.74 -40.58 2.17
C ASN A 23 41.31 -41.11 2.43
N GLY A 24 40.53 -41.33 1.36
CA GLY A 24 39.15 -41.83 1.47
C GLY A 24 38.07 -40.76 1.71
N ASN A 25 38.47 -39.49 1.86
CA ASN A 25 37.58 -38.33 1.90
C ASN A 25 37.75 -37.48 0.63
N PHE A 26 36.87 -36.49 0.44
CA PHE A 26 37.02 -35.45 -0.58
C PHE A 26 37.40 -34.12 0.09
N GLY A 27 38.50 -33.53 -0.35
CA GLY A 27 38.81 -32.13 -0.12
C GLY A 27 38.12 -31.28 -1.19
N THR A 28 37.51 -30.18 -0.78
CA THR A 28 36.79 -29.26 -1.68
C THR A 28 37.52 -27.93 -1.70
N ARG A 29 37.96 -27.50 -2.89
CA ARG A 29 38.55 -26.17 -3.11
C ARG A 29 37.58 -25.35 -3.94
N VAL A 30 37.19 -24.19 -3.43
CA VAL A 30 36.31 -23.24 -4.14
C VAL A 30 37.14 -22.03 -4.52
N SER A 31 37.29 -21.77 -5.82
CA SER A 31 37.86 -20.55 -6.38
C SER A 31 36.74 -19.63 -6.87
N MET A 32 36.81 -18.35 -6.52
CA MET A 32 35.89 -17.33 -7.02
C MET A 32 36.68 -16.27 -7.78
N GLN A 33 36.22 -15.94 -8.98
CA GLN A 33 36.78 -14.89 -9.82
C GLN A 33 35.74 -13.78 -10.00
N ASP A 34 36.15 -12.52 -9.79
CA ASP A 34 35.31 -11.37 -10.14
C ASP A 34 35.12 -11.25 -11.66
N ILE A 35 34.28 -10.30 -12.10
CA ILE A 35 33.99 -10.07 -13.53
C ILE A 35 35.26 -9.69 -14.32
N ALA A 36 36.30 -9.19 -13.65
CA ALA A 36 37.59 -8.84 -14.21
C ALA A 36 38.65 -9.97 -14.09
N GLY A 37 38.30 -11.13 -13.53
CA GLY A 37 39.18 -12.29 -13.37
C GLY A 37 40.05 -12.30 -12.11
N ASN A 38 39.85 -11.40 -11.14
CA ASN A 38 40.62 -11.37 -9.90
C ASN A 38 40.03 -12.32 -8.84
N GLY A 39 40.90 -12.98 -8.08
CA GLY A 39 40.51 -13.93 -7.04
C GLY A 39 39.88 -13.27 -5.81
N LEU A 40 38.70 -13.75 -5.39
CA LEU A 40 38.00 -13.33 -4.17
C LEU A 40 38.11 -14.41 -3.08
N GLN A 41 38.41 -14.01 -1.84
CA GLN A 41 38.31 -14.90 -0.67
C GLN A 41 36.87 -14.89 -0.12
N ASN A 42 36.26 -16.07 0.07
CA ASN A 42 34.88 -16.15 0.57
C ASN A 42 34.68 -17.37 1.48
N SER A 43 34.93 -17.20 2.79
CA SER A 43 34.86 -18.26 3.80
C SER A 43 33.44 -18.80 4.00
N GLY A 44 32.41 -17.95 3.95
CA GLY A 44 31.02 -18.37 4.22
C GLY A 44 30.39 -19.27 3.14
N VAL A 45 30.99 -19.36 1.96
CA VAL A 45 30.50 -20.23 0.86
C VAL A 45 31.02 -21.66 1.01
N LEU A 46 32.21 -21.81 1.57
CA LEU A 46 32.80 -23.12 1.88
C LEU A 46 32.04 -23.81 3.01
N ASP A 47 31.59 -23.06 4.02
CA ASP A 47 30.81 -23.61 5.14
C ASP A 47 29.44 -24.15 4.70
N LYS A 48 28.71 -23.42 3.85
CA LYS A 48 27.42 -23.88 3.30
C LYS A 48 27.56 -25.15 2.47
N LYS A 49 28.58 -25.19 1.60
CA LYS A 49 28.84 -26.34 0.74
C LYS A 49 29.22 -27.59 1.53
N ASN A 50 29.99 -27.44 2.61
CA ASN A 50 30.31 -28.53 3.53
C ASN A 50 29.08 -29.04 4.29
N GLU A 51 28.11 -28.18 4.63
CA GLU A 51 26.85 -28.60 5.25
C GLU A 51 25.90 -29.28 4.25
N GLU A 52 25.81 -28.79 3.01
CA GLU A 52 25.03 -29.40 1.92
C GLU A 52 25.55 -30.80 1.55
N GLU A 53 26.86 -30.95 1.39
CA GLU A 53 27.49 -32.25 1.10
C GLU A 53 27.23 -33.21 2.26
N LYS A 54 27.31 -32.76 3.52
CA LYS A 54 26.89 -33.58 4.67
C LYS A 54 25.38 -33.87 4.67
N GLY A 55 24.52 -32.97 4.21
CA GLY A 55 23.08 -33.23 4.13
C GLY A 55 22.73 -34.31 3.10
N VAL A 56 23.30 -34.19 1.90
CA VAL A 56 23.04 -35.06 0.74
C VAL A 56 23.66 -36.44 0.91
N PHE A 57 24.91 -36.53 1.40
CA PHE A 57 25.58 -37.82 1.59
C PHE A 57 24.98 -38.65 2.74
N PHE A 58 24.41 -38.01 3.77
CA PHE A 58 23.85 -38.72 4.92
C PHE A 58 22.39 -39.17 4.71
N ARG A 59 21.69 -38.67 3.68
CA ARG A 59 20.25 -38.92 3.48
C ARG A 59 19.91 -39.35 2.05
N GLY A 60 20.54 -40.43 1.57
CA GLY A 60 20.33 -40.99 0.23
C GLY A 60 18.92 -41.49 -0.15
N ARG A 61 17.88 -41.17 0.63
CA ARG A 61 16.46 -41.45 0.33
C ARG A 61 15.58 -40.19 0.32
N GLU A 62 16.14 -39.00 0.58
CA GLU A 62 15.39 -37.75 0.51
C GLU A 62 15.40 -37.19 -0.92
N THR A 63 14.28 -36.59 -1.30
CA THR A 63 14.13 -35.88 -2.56
C THR A 63 14.87 -34.54 -2.48
N VAL A 64 15.38 -34.04 -3.61
CA VAL A 64 16.25 -32.85 -3.67
C VAL A 64 15.56 -31.59 -3.10
N ASP A 65 14.24 -31.49 -3.20
CA ASP A 65 13.42 -30.41 -2.62
C ASP A 65 13.45 -30.34 -1.08
N LYS A 66 13.90 -31.42 -0.41
CA LYS A 66 14.02 -31.49 1.06
C LYS A 66 15.40 -31.12 1.59
N VAL A 67 16.36 -30.86 0.71
CA VAL A 67 17.70 -30.41 1.10
C VAL A 67 17.63 -28.94 1.52
N CYS A 68 17.88 -28.65 2.79
CA CYS A 68 17.94 -27.28 3.28
C CYS A 68 19.28 -26.62 2.87
N LEU A 69 19.20 -25.53 2.11
CA LEU A 69 20.36 -24.74 1.66
C LEU A 69 20.78 -23.66 2.66
N LEU A 70 19.98 -23.45 3.72
CA LEU A 70 20.28 -22.48 4.75
C LEU A 70 21.09 -23.16 5.86
N SER A 71 22.27 -22.61 6.13
CA SER A 71 23.08 -23.02 7.26
C SER A 71 22.42 -22.62 8.58
N LYS A 72 22.87 -23.20 9.68
CA LYS A 72 22.43 -22.75 11.02
C LYS A 72 22.72 -21.27 11.27
N ALA A 73 23.84 -20.76 10.76
CA ALA A 73 24.20 -19.36 10.88
C ALA A 73 23.24 -18.44 10.08
N ASP A 74 22.78 -18.89 8.90
CA ASP A 74 21.77 -18.17 8.14
C ASP A 74 20.43 -18.14 8.88
N MET A 75 20.01 -19.28 9.45
CA MET A 75 18.79 -19.36 10.24
C MET A 75 18.82 -18.45 11.46
N LEU A 76 19.92 -18.42 12.21
CA LEU A 76 20.10 -17.48 13.34
C LEU A 76 20.05 -16.02 12.88
N LYS A 77 20.58 -15.71 11.69
CA LYS A 77 20.51 -14.36 11.14
C LYS A 77 19.09 -13.97 10.71
N LEU A 78 18.32 -14.91 10.17
CA LEU A 78 16.90 -14.71 9.86
C LEU A 78 16.07 -14.52 11.12
N GLU A 79 16.35 -15.29 12.18
CA GLU A 79 15.72 -15.12 13.50
C GLU A 79 16.05 -13.76 14.09
N GLU A 80 17.31 -13.31 13.99
CA GLU A 80 17.72 -11.99 14.46
C GLU A 80 17.04 -10.85 13.68
N TRP A 81 16.95 -10.96 12.35
CA TRP A 81 16.26 -9.96 11.51
C TRP A 81 14.75 -9.89 11.80
N ASN A 82 14.12 -11.02 12.14
CA ASN A 82 12.69 -11.10 12.42
C ASN A 82 12.38 -11.14 13.93
N ARG A 83 13.35 -10.82 14.78
CA ARG A 83 13.22 -10.93 16.25
C ARG A 83 12.09 -10.06 16.80
N VAL A 84 11.89 -8.88 16.21
CA VAL A 84 10.86 -7.94 16.62
C VAL A 84 9.65 -8.15 15.73
N VAL A 85 8.58 -8.72 16.30
CA VAL A 85 7.28 -8.82 15.65
C VAL A 85 6.46 -7.58 16.04
N PRO A 86 6.07 -6.72 15.09
CA PRO A 86 5.25 -5.55 15.38
C PRO A 86 3.90 -5.95 16.01
N GLU A 87 3.41 -5.13 16.94
CA GLU A 87 2.10 -5.34 17.55
C GLU A 87 0.98 -5.02 16.54
N GLN A 88 -0.04 -5.88 16.51
CA GLN A 88 -1.24 -5.62 15.70
C GLN A 88 -2.13 -4.59 16.41
N VAL A 89 -2.46 -3.51 15.70
CA VAL A 89 -3.39 -2.49 16.16
C VAL A 89 -4.80 -2.80 15.65
N ASN A 90 -5.65 -3.28 16.56
CA ASN A 90 -7.03 -3.67 16.27
C ASN A 90 -7.98 -2.45 16.31
N ARG A 91 -7.83 -1.55 15.34
CA ARG A 91 -8.65 -0.33 15.21
C ARG A 91 -9.06 -0.07 13.77
N CYS A 92 -10.11 0.72 13.59
CA CYS A 92 -10.50 1.24 12.29
C CYS A 92 -9.77 2.54 11.95
N VAL A 93 -9.37 2.68 10.69
CA VAL A 93 -8.62 3.84 10.17
C VAL A 93 -9.35 5.15 10.45
N HIS A 94 -10.66 5.19 10.19
CA HIS A 94 -11.46 6.41 10.42
C HIS A 94 -11.55 6.78 11.90
N GLU A 95 -11.50 5.82 12.84
CA GLU A 95 -11.51 6.11 14.29
C GLU A 95 -10.25 6.86 14.70
N VAL A 96 -9.08 6.41 14.22
CA VAL A 96 -7.80 7.07 14.49
C VAL A 96 -7.79 8.49 13.92
N ILE A 97 -8.33 8.68 12.71
CA ILE A 97 -8.42 10.01 12.09
C ILE A 97 -9.40 10.91 12.86
N VAL A 98 -10.57 10.40 13.28
CA VAL A 98 -11.56 11.15 14.08
C VAL A 98 -10.99 11.59 15.43
N GLU A 99 -10.11 10.79 16.05
CA GLU A 99 -9.38 11.22 17.25
C GLU A 99 -8.47 12.41 16.96
N ARG A 100 -7.78 12.44 15.81
CA ARG A 100 -7.03 13.64 15.37
C ARG A 100 -7.97 14.82 15.14
N CYS A 101 -9.13 14.59 14.51
CA CYS A 101 -10.12 15.65 14.31
C CYS A 101 -10.54 16.32 15.61
N ARG A 102 -10.75 15.53 16.67
CA ARG A 102 -11.13 16.02 18.00
C ARG A 102 -9.97 16.67 18.76
N ALA A 103 -8.76 16.14 18.60
CA ALA A 103 -7.58 16.62 19.33
C ALA A 103 -7.00 17.92 18.77
N GLN A 104 -7.14 18.18 17.47
CA GLN A 104 -6.56 19.33 16.78
C GLN A 104 -7.50 19.90 15.70
N PRO A 105 -8.70 20.37 16.07
CA PRO A 105 -9.74 20.78 15.11
C PRO A 105 -9.29 21.88 14.16
N ASP A 106 -8.49 22.84 14.64
CA ASP A 106 -8.06 24.01 13.88
C ASP A 106 -6.77 23.75 13.05
N ALA A 107 -6.13 22.60 13.21
CA ALA A 107 -4.93 22.26 12.46
C ALA A 107 -5.27 21.98 10.97
N PRO A 108 -4.37 22.29 10.03
CA PRO A 108 -4.59 22.00 8.61
C PRO A 108 -4.54 20.48 8.37
N ALA A 109 -5.63 19.93 7.82
CA ALA A 109 -5.69 18.53 7.37
C ALA A 109 -5.38 18.41 5.87
N VAL A 110 -5.83 19.40 5.09
CA VAL A 110 -5.64 19.45 3.63
C VAL A 110 -5.27 20.86 3.23
N CYS A 111 -4.25 20.98 2.38
CA CYS A 111 -3.90 22.21 1.70
C CYS A 111 -3.80 21.92 0.20
N ALA A 112 -4.81 22.33 -0.56
CA ALA A 112 -4.94 21.97 -1.97
C ALA A 112 -5.04 23.20 -2.87
N TRP A 113 -4.79 22.99 -4.16
CA TRP A 113 -4.95 24.02 -5.18
C TRP A 113 -6.41 24.52 -5.33
N ASP A 114 -7.39 23.69 -4.95
CA ASP A 114 -8.82 23.95 -5.06
C ASP A 114 -9.52 24.22 -3.72
N GLY A 115 -8.78 24.21 -2.60
CA GLY A 115 -9.31 24.53 -1.27
C GLY A 115 -8.47 24.00 -0.12
N ASP A 116 -8.58 24.64 1.03
CA ASP A 116 -7.94 24.21 2.28
C ASP A 116 -9.00 23.72 3.26
N PHE A 117 -8.67 22.67 4.02
CA PHE A 117 -9.51 22.17 5.10
C PHE A 117 -8.72 22.01 6.39
N THR A 118 -9.30 22.51 7.48
CA THR A 118 -8.91 22.09 8.82
C THR A 118 -9.36 20.66 9.11
N TYR A 119 -8.89 20.08 10.19
CA TYR A 119 -9.38 18.80 10.68
C TYR A 119 -10.87 18.84 11.04
N ALA A 120 -11.38 19.94 11.58
CA ALA A 120 -12.81 20.14 11.83
C ALA A 120 -13.62 20.21 10.50
N ASP A 121 -13.10 20.93 9.51
CA ASP A 121 -13.72 21.02 8.18
C ASP A 121 -13.82 19.66 7.49
N LEU A 122 -12.72 18.89 7.53
CA LEU A 122 -12.66 17.56 6.96
C LEU A 122 -13.61 16.60 7.68
N ASP A 123 -13.67 16.67 9.01
CA ASP A 123 -14.55 15.84 9.82
C ASP A 123 -16.03 16.08 9.48
N ALA A 124 -16.45 17.34 9.46
CA ALA A 124 -17.84 17.72 9.18
C ALA A 124 -18.27 17.25 7.77
N ARG A 125 -17.47 17.56 6.75
CA ARG A 125 -17.77 17.22 5.34
C ARG A 125 -17.81 15.72 5.09
N SER A 126 -16.83 14.99 5.64
CA SER A 126 -16.80 13.53 5.53
C SER A 126 -17.91 12.86 6.31
N SER A 127 -18.34 13.40 7.46
CA SER A 127 -19.48 12.89 8.22
C SER A 127 -20.80 13.06 7.47
N THR A 128 -21.01 14.21 6.81
CA THR A 128 -22.18 14.43 5.95
C THR A 128 -22.23 13.44 4.79
N LEU A 129 -21.08 13.19 4.14
CA LEU A 129 -20.98 12.17 3.09
C LEU A 129 -21.26 10.76 3.66
N ALA A 130 -20.70 10.42 4.82
CA ALA A 130 -20.89 9.12 5.43
C ALA A 130 -22.36 8.83 5.74
N ALA A 131 -23.09 9.82 6.28
CA ALA A 131 -24.52 9.71 6.54
C ALA A 131 -25.33 9.47 5.25
N HIS A 132 -24.98 10.17 4.17
CA HIS A 132 -25.63 9.98 2.86
C HIS A 132 -25.34 8.62 2.22
N LEU A 133 -24.14 8.07 2.45
CA LEU A 133 -23.80 6.72 2.00
C LEU A 133 -24.57 5.67 2.81
N ALA A 134 -24.68 5.84 4.13
CA ALA A 134 -25.37 4.90 5.00
C ALA A 134 -26.84 4.67 4.59
N VAL A 135 -27.56 5.73 4.19
CA VAL A 135 -28.96 5.62 3.73
C VAL A 135 -29.10 4.81 2.43
N ARG A 136 -28.01 4.64 1.66
CA ARG A 136 -27.99 3.79 0.46
C ARG A 136 -27.74 2.31 0.74
N GLY A 137 -27.72 1.91 2.01
CA GLY A 137 -27.60 0.51 2.42
C GLY A 137 -26.23 -0.10 2.12
N VAL A 138 -25.19 0.73 2.01
CA VAL A 138 -23.81 0.24 1.91
C VAL A 138 -23.29 -0.18 3.29
N GLY A 139 -22.34 -1.11 3.34
CA GLY A 139 -21.76 -1.59 4.59
C GLY A 139 -20.45 -2.34 4.38
N PRO A 140 -19.90 -2.99 5.42
CA PRO A 140 -18.62 -3.66 5.36
C PRO A 140 -18.48 -4.61 4.17
N GLU A 141 -17.25 -4.71 3.64
CA GLU A 141 -16.90 -5.50 2.45
C GLU A 141 -17.49 -5.00 1.11
N VAL A 142 -18.20 -3.87 1.10
CA VAL A 142 -18.57 -3.18 -0.14
C VAL A 142 -17.46 -2.22 -0.54
N PHE A 143 -17.06 -2.26 -1.81
CA PHE A 143 -16.09 -1.35 -2.41
C PHE A 143 -16.78 -0.22 -3.17
N VAL A 144 -16.43 1.01 -2.84
CA VAL A 144 -16.89 2.23 -3.51
C VAL A 144 -15.73 2.84 -4.29
N PRO A 145 -15.71 2.75 -5.64
CA PRO A 145 -14.72 3.44 -6.44
C PRO A 145 -14.89 4.95 -6.36
N LEU A 146 -13.75 5.66 -6.31
CA LEU A 146 -13.66 7.11 -6.24
C LEU A 146 -13.16 7.63 -7.59
N CYS A 147 -14.04 8.27 -8.33
CA CYS A 147 -13.80 8.89 -9.64
C CYS A 147 -13.57 10.40 -9.47
N PHE A 148 -12.36 10.75 -9.03
CA PHE A 148 -11.97 12.14 -8.73
C PHE A 148 -10.60 12.45 -9.33
N ASP A 149 -10.44 13.68 -9.79
CA ASP A 149 -9.12 14.28 -9.96
C ASP A 149 -8.54 14.68 -8.60
N LYS A 150 -7.21 14.80 -8.53
CA LYS A 150 -6.52 15.21 -7.30
C LYS A 150 -7.03 16.56 -6.82
N SER A 151 -7.69 16.56 -5.66
CA SER A 151 -8.43 17.69 -5.09
C SER A 151 -8.57 17.53 -3.58
N CYS A 152 -8.93 18.61 -2.88
CA CYS A 152 -9.33 18.52 -1.48
C CYS A 152 -10.52 17.56 -1.27
N TRP A 153 -11.41 17.46 -2.26
CA TRP A 153 -12.59 16.60 -2.24
C TRP A 153 -12.29 15.10 -2.31
N THR A 154 -11.15 14.70 -2.88
CA THR A 154 -10.69 13.30 -2.82
C THR A 154 -10.50 12.85 -1.37
N VAL A 155 -9.93 13.73 -0.53
CA VAL A 155 -9.67 13.43 0.89
C VAL A 155 -10.99 13.33 1.67
N VAL A 156 -11.95 14.20 1.37
CA VAL A 156 -13.32 14.14 1.91
C VAL A 156 -13.98 12.81 1.53
N ALA A 157 -13.86 12.39 0.27
CA ALA A 157 -14.44 11.13 -0.22
C ALA A 157 -13.83 9.91 0.49
N ILE A 158 -12.50 9.87 0.63
CA ILE A 158 -11.80 8.78 1.34
C ILE A 158 -12.31 8.66 2.78
N LEU A 159 -12.30 9.75 3.55
CA LEU A 159 -12.72 9.68 4.94
C LEU A 159 -14.23 9.40 5.08
N GLY A 160 -15.06 9.94 4.18
CA GLY A 160 -16.50 9.71 4.19
C GLY A 160 -16.87 8.25 3.92
N VAL A 161 -16.21 7.60 2.96
CA VAL A 161 -16.38 6.16 2.71
C VAL A 161 -15.94 5.35 3.92
N LEU A 162 -14.75 5.60 4.47
CA LEU A 162 -14.29 4.87 5.66
C LEU A 162 -15.24 5.04 6.85
N LYS A 163 -15.79 6.24 7.08
CA LYS A 163 -16.79 6.51 8.13
C LYS A 163 -18.13 5.84 7.89
N ALA A 164 -18.53 5.62 6.64
CA ALA A 164 -19.72 4.85 6.27
C ALA A 164 -19.52 3.33 6.44
N GLY A 165 -18.35 2.89 6.89
CA GLY A 165 -18.05 1.48 7.14
C GLY A 165 -17.79 0.67 5.87
N VAL A 166 -17.47 1.34 4.77
CA VAL A 166 -17.20 0.73 3.45
C VAL A 166 -15.74 0.91 3.04
N ALA A 167 -15.28 0.09 2.10
CA ALA A 167 -13.95 0.18 1.52
C ALA A 167 -13.96 1.11 0.30
N PHE A 168 -12.87 1.82 0.05
CA PHE A 168 -12.71 2.61 -1.18
C PHE A 168 -11.71 2.01 -2.16
N VAL A 169 -11.84 2.44 -3.42
CA VAL A 169 -10.86 2.19 -4.48
C VAL A 169 -10.60 3.52 -5.19
N LEU A 170 -9.35 3.95 -5.29
CA LEU A 170 -9.03 5.12 -6.12
C LEU A 170 -8.95 4.73 -7.60
N LEU A 171 -9.62 5.51 -8.45
CA LEU A 171 -9.54 5.35 -9.91
C LEU A 171 -8.60 6.42 -10.48
N ASP A 172 -7.66 6.00 -11.33
CA ASP A 172 -6.81 6.91 -12.08
C ASP A 172 -7.47 7.27 -13.42
N LEU A 173 -7.99 8.49 -13.49
CA LEU A 173 -8.76 8.98 -14.63
C LEU A 173 -7.92 9.24 -15.89
N SER A 174 -6.59 9.13 -15.81
CA SER A 174 -5.72 9.10 -16.99
C SER A 174 -5.82 7.77 -17.76
N GLN A 175 -6.37 6.72 -17.15
CA GLN A 175 -6.55 5.42 -17.80
C GLN A 175 -7.77 5.40 -18.74
N PRO A 176 -7.76 4.55 -19.79
CA PRO A 176 -8.92 4.38 -20.66
C PRO A 176 -10.16 3.93 -19.90
N LEU A 177 -11.35 4.37 -20.34
CA LEU A 177 -12.63 4.00 -19.71
C LEU A 177 -12.80 2.47 -19.58
N SER A 178 -12.45 1.70 -20.61
CA SER A 178 -12.52 0.23 -20.57
C SER A 178 -11.72 -0.36 -19.43
N ARG A 179 -10.55 0.23 -19.12
CA ARG A 179 -9.72 -0.19 -18.00
C ARG A 179 -10.40 0.11 -16.67
N LEU A 180 -11.02 1.28 -16.52
CA LEU A 180 -11.76 1.66 -15.31
C LEU A 180 -12.99 0.76 -15.09
N GLN A 181 -13.68 0.36 -16.16
CA GLN A 181 -14.79 -0.60 -16.11
C GLN A 181 -14.33 -1.98 -15.61
N GLU A 182 -13.18 -2.47 -16.08
CA GLU A 182 -12.60 -3.72 -15.57
C GLU A 182 -12.27 -3.64 -14.08
N LEU A 183 -11.74 -2.49 -13.61
CA LEU A 183 -11.46 -2.27 -12.19
C LEU A 183 -12.74 -2.30 -11.36
N CYS A 184 -13.77 -1.57 -11.77
CA CYS A 184 -15.06 -1.53 -11.07
C CYS A 184 -15.73 -2.91 -11.05
N ALA A 185 -15.72 -3.64 -12.18
CA ALA A 185 -16.26 -4.99 -12.27
C ALA A 185 -15.51 -5.99 -11.35
N SER A 186 -14.20 -5.84 -11.19
CA SER A 186 -13.40 -6.75 -10.37
C SER A 186 -13.67 -6.66 -8.86
N VAL A 187 -14.32 -5.59 -8.41
CA VAL A 187 -14.72 -5.37 -7.00
C VAL A 187 -16.24 -5.35 -6.82
N ASP A 188 -17.00 -5.80 -7.82
CA ASP A 188 -18.48 -5.77 -7.83
C ASP A 188 -19.04 -4.38 -7.44
N ALA A 189 -18.47 -3.32 -8.01
CA ALA A 189 -18.85 -1.95 -7.68
C ALA A 189 -20.30 -1.64 -8.10
N LYS A 190 -21.18 -1.48 -7.11
CA LYS A 190 -22.59 -1.08 -7.32
C LYS A 190 -22.80 0.43 -7.25
N LEU A 191 -21.89 1.12 -6.58
CA LEU A 191 -21.95 2.56 -6.35
C LEU A 191 -20.57 3.18 -6.55
N VAL A 192 -20.52 4.29 -7.30
CA VAL A 192 -19.32 5.09 -7.52
C VAL A 192 -19.53 6.49 -6.92
N LEU A 193 -18.52 7.00 -6.23
CA LEU A 193 -18.44 8.41 -5.86
C LEU A 193 -17.70 9.18 -6.95
N SER A 194 -18.23 10.33 -7.35
CA SER A 194 -17.72 11.11 -8.47
C SER A 194 -17.57 12.58 -8.09
N SER A 195 -16.57 13.25 -8.64
CA SER A 195 -16.64 14.72 -8.76
C SER A 195 -17.70 15.11 -9.79
N VAL A 196 -18.14 16.37 -9.74
CA VAL A 196 -19.08 16.95 -10.71
C VAL A 196 -18.57 16.79 -12.15
N ASP A 197 -17.30 17.12 -12.39
CA ASP A 197 -16.70 17.07 -13.73
C ASP A 197 -16.62 15.65 -14.31
N ASN A 198 -16.63 14.63 -13.45
CA ASN A 198 -16.48 13.23 -13.84
C ASN A 198 -17.80 12.44 -13.83
N GLU A 199 -18.94 13.08 -13.58
CA GLU A 199 -20.24 12.40 -13.47
C GLU A 199 -20.57 11.54 -14.70
N SER A 200 -20.44 12.11 -15.90
CA SER A 200 -20.73 11.41 -17.18
C SER A 200 -19.85 10.17 -17.40
N ARG A 201 -18.62 10.19 -16.89
CA ARG A 201 -17.71 9.04 -16.93
C ARG A 201 -18.12 8.02 -15.88
N SER A 202 -18.46 8.46 -14.66
CA SER A 202 -18.88 7.61 -13.55
C SER A 202 -20.18 6.83 -13.84
N GLN A 203 -21.12 7.41 -14.59
CA GLN A 203 -22.34 6.73 -15.05
C GLN A 203 -22.07 5.51 -15.94
N GLN A 204 -20.86 5.38 -16.48
CA GLN A 204 -20.44 4.24 -17.30
C GLN A 204 -19.66 3.19 -16.49
N LEU A 205 -19.50 3.39 -15.18
CA LEU A 205 -18.70 2.54 -14.28
C LEU A 205 -19.53 1.71 -13.30
N ALA A 206 -20.70 2.21 -12.88
CA ALA A 206 -21.62 1.52 -11.98
C ALA A 206 -23.07 2.02 -12.16
N ASP A 207 -24.02 1.24 -11.65
CA ASP A 207 -25.46 1.54 -11.76
C ASP A 207 -25.87 2.77 -10.95
N SER A 208 -25.20 3.02 -9.82
CA SER A 208 -25.47 4.17 -8.95
C SER A 208 -24.26 5.10 -8.89
N VAL A 209 -24.49 6.39 -9.08
CA VAL A 209 -23.47 7.44 -8.93
C VAL A 209 -23.88 8.42 -7.84
N VAL A 210 -22.94 8.73 -6.96
CA VAL A 210 -23.09 9.80 -5.96
C VAL A 210 -22.10 10.89 -6.31
N VAL A 211 -22.62 12.05 -6.71
CA VAL A 211 -21.81 13.20 -7.08
C VAL A 211 -21.53 14.05 -5.84
N LEU A 212 -20.26 14.33 -5.61
CA LEU A 212 -19.80 15.21 -4.54
C LEU A 212 -19.61 16.62 -5.11
N SER A 213 -20.53 17.53 -4.77
CA SER A 213 -20.42 18.95 -5.10
C SER A 213 -19.74 19.73 -3.97
N SER A 214 -19.28 20.93 -4.28
CA SER A 214 -18.67 21.82 -3.29
C SER A 214 -19.63 22.28 -2.19
N THR A 215 -20.93 22.27 -2.46
CA THR A 215 -21.98 22.63 -1.49
C THR A 215 -22.36 21.48 -0.56
N LEU A 216 -22.00 20.23 -0.89
CA LEU A 216 -22.45 19.01 -0.18
C LEU A 216 -23.97 18.97 0.04
N GLU A 217 -24.71 19.56 -0.89
CA GLU A 217 -26.17 19.51 -0.90
C GLU A 217 -26.61 18.14 -1.40
N PHE A 218 -26.83 17.24 -0.46
CA PHE A 218 -27.54 16.00 -0.74
C PHE A 218 -29.04 16.24 -0.62
N PRO A 219 -29.88 15.65 -1.50
CA PRO A 219 -31.32 15.61 -1.28
C PRO A 219 -31.56 15.14 0.16
N SER A 220 -32.43 15.83 0.89
CA SER A 220 -32.67 15.62 2.32
C SER A 220 -33.16 14.20 2.59
N LEU A 221 -32.20 13.28 2.69
CA LEU A 221 -32.32 11.92 3.21
C LEU A 221 -31.95 11.88 4.69
N CYS A 222 -31.55 13.02 5.27
CA CYS A 222 -31.19 13.17 6.69
C CYS A 222 -32.34 12.79 7.63
N ASP A 223 -33.60 12.94 7.21
CA ASP A 223 -34.77 12.51 8.00
C ASP A 223 -34.88 10.97 8.10
N LEU A 224 -34.16 10.23 7.24
CA LEU A 224 -34.07 8.77 7.23
C LEU A 224 -32.77 8.25 7.86
N TYR A 225 -31.86 9.15 8.26
CA TYR A 225 -30.61 8.77 8.89
C TYR A 225 -30.83 8.43 10.36
N ASP A 226 -30.82 7.13 10.66
CA ASP A 226 -30.67 6.64 12.02
C ASP A 226 -29.16 6.46 12.31
N PRO A 227 -28.56 7.21 13.26
CA PRO A 227 -27.18 7.00 13.69
C PRO A 227 -26.89 5.57 14.17
N GLY A 228 -27.91 4.79 14.54
CA GLY A 228 -27.80 3.37 14.86
C GLY A 228 -27.82 2.43 13.65
N SER A 229 -28.15 2.93 12.45
CA SER A 229 -28.27 2.15 11.21
C SER A 229 -27.00 2.19 10.34
N THR A 230 -25.99 3.01 10.67
CA THR A 230 -24.68 2.93 10.02
C THR A 230 -24.05 1.58 10.31
N ALA A 231 -23.76 0.81 9.25
CA ALA A 231 -23.06 -0.44 9.39
C ALA A 231 -21.67 -0.18 10.02
N ILE A 232 -21.41 -0.81 11.15
CA ILE A 232 -20.18 -0.60 11.92
C ILE A 232 -19.07 -1.43 11.28
N ALA A 233 -18.07 -0.77 10.71
CA ALA A 233 -16.86 -1.46 10.26
C ALA A 233 -16.04 -1.95 11.44
N MET A 234 -15.54 -3.17 11.31
CA MET A 234 -14.64 -3.82 12.26
C MET A 234 -13.18 -3.74 11.77
N PRO A 235 -12.18 -3.87 12.66
CA PRO A 235 -10.77 -3.80 12.25
C PRO A 235 -10.35 -4.83 11.20
N GLN A 236 -11.07 -5.95 11.06
CA GLN A 236 -10.81 -6.99 10.05
C GLN A 236 -11.50 -6.70 8.71
N ASN A 237 -12.35 -5.66 8.63
CA ASN A 237 -12.99 -5.31 7.38
C ASN A 237 -12.03 -4.57 6.45
N ALA A 238 -12.31 -4.69 5.14
CA ALA A 238 -11.61 -3.95 4.11
C ALA A 238 -11.70 -2.43 4.34
N ALA A 239 -10.55 -1.75 4.36
CA ALA A 239 -10.46 -0.29 4.38
C ALA A 239 -10.33 0.27 2.95
N TYR A 240 -9.52 -0.38 2.12
CA TYR A 240 -9.34 -0.03 0.73
C TYR A 240 -8.85 -1.21 -0.10
N ALA A 241 -8.99 -1.09 -1.42
CA ALA A 241 -8.27 -1.95 -2.37
C ALA A 241 -7.45 -1.12 -3.36
N SER A 242 -6.34 -1.71 -3.80
CA SER A 242 -5.49 -1.19 -4.86
C SER A 242 -5.23 -2.27 -5.90
N PHE A 243 -4.85 -1.88 -7.12
CA PHE A 243 -4.68 -2.84 -8.21
C PHE A 243 -3.22 -3.00 -8.60
N THR A 244 -2.84 -4.24 -8.89
CA THR A 244 -1.55 -4.57 -9.50
C THR A 244 -1.72 -5.06 -10.93
N SER A 245 -0.69 -4.88 -11.76
CA SER A 245 -0.60 -5.47 -13.09
C SER A 245 -0.47 -6.99 -12.94
N GLY A 246 -1.59 -7.70 -12.89
CA GLY A 246 -1.60 -9.15 -12.77
C GLY A 246 -0.84 -9.79 -13.95
N SER A 247 -0.12 -10.88 -13.68
CA SER A 247 0.65 -11.62 -14.70
C SER A 247 -0.21 -12.15 -15.86
N THR A 248 -1.53 -12.26 -15.66
CA THR A 248 -2.52 -12.69 -16.65
C THR A 248 -3.12 -11.54 -17.46
N GLY A 249 -2.61 -10.30 -17.31
CA GLY A 249 -3.17 -9.09 -17.92
C GLY A 249 -4.45 -8.58 -17.24
N LYS A 250 -5.16 -9.44 -16.50
CA LYS A 250 -6.31 -9.06 -15.68
C LYS A 250 -5.89 -8.39 -14.35
N PRO A 251 -6.63 -7.38 -13.89
CA PRO A 251 -6.31 -6.66 -12.65
C PRO A 251 -6.55 -7.57 -11.46
N LYS A 252 -5.68 -7.50 -10.45
CA LYS A 252 -5.91 -8.15 -9.16
C LYS A 252 -6.00 -7.09 -8.08
N ALA A 253 -7.14 -7.08 -7.37
CA ALA A 253 -7.33 -6.24 -6.21
C ALA A 253 -6.52 -6.79 -5.03
N VAL A 254 -5.69 -5.94 -4.46
CA VAL A 254 -5.03 -6.15 -3.17
C VAL A 254 -5.87 -5.41 -2.14
N VAL A 255 -6.61 -6.18 -1.35
CA VAL A 255 -7.46 -5.67 -0.27
C VAL A 255 -6.61 -5.46 0.97
N VAL A 256 -6.76 -4.29 1.60
CA VAL A 256 -6.10 -3.96 2.86
C VAL A 256 -7.15 -3.73 3.92
N GLU A 257 -7.06 -4.50 5.00
CA GLU A 257 -7.91 -4.36 6.18
C GLU A 257 -7.55 -3.11 6.99
N HIS A 258 -8.52 -2.62 7.76
CA HIS A 258 -8.30 -1.52 8.69
C HIS A 258 -7.15 -1.79 9.68
N SER A 259 -7.14 -2.95 10.32
CA SER A 259 -6.13 -3.32 11.32
C SER A 259 -4.73 -3.40 10.71
N ALA A 260 -4.59 -3.88 9.48
CA ALA A 260 -3.33 -3.93 8.76
C ALA A 260 -2.79 -2.52 8.49
N SER A 261 -3.67 -1.60 8.06
CA SER A 261 -3.30 -0.19 7.86
C SER A 261 -2.88 0.47 9.18
N CYS A 262 -3.66 0.30 10.26
CA CYS A 262 -3.36 0.83 11.58
C CYS A 262 -2.04 0.30 12.16
N SER A 263 -1.80 -1.00 12.03
CA SER A 263 -0.56 -1.64 12.50
C SER A 263 0.65 -1.12 11.73
N SER A 264 0.51 -0.97 10.41
CA SER A 264 1.57 -0.42 9.56
C SER A 264 1.92 1.02 9.95
N VAL A 265 0.92 1.89 10.14
CA VAL A 265 1.18 3.27 10.55
C VAL A 265 1.83 3.33 11.94
N SER A 266 1.30 2.58 12.91
CA SER A 266 1.84 2.56 14.27
C SER A 266 3.28 2.03 14.33
N GLY A 267 3.64 1.06 13.49
CA GLY A 267 4.98 0.48 13.45
C GLY A 267 6.00 1.35 12.71
N ASN A 268 5.57 2.09 11.67
CA ASN A 268 6.50 2.72 10.73
C ASN A 268 6.50 4.26 10.77
N SER A 269 5.53 4.93 11.39
CA SER A 269 5.43 6.41 11.31
C SER A 269 6.68 7.13 11.82
N ASN A 270 7.30 6.61 12.88
CA ASN A 270 8.52 7.17 13.45
C ASN A 270 9.73 7.02 12.50
N GLU A 271 9.86 5.87 11.84
CA GLU A 271 10.92 5.61 10.86
C GLU A 271 10.74 6.47 9.60
N LEU A 272 9.49 6.70 9.21
CA LEU A 272 9.12 7.61 8.13
C LEU A 272 9.18 9.10 8.55
N GLN A 273 9.50 9.39 9.82
CA GLN A 273 9.55 10.74 10.39
C GLN A 273 8.23 11.54 10.23
N LEU A 274 7.11 10.83 10.14
CA LEU A 274 5.79 11.41 9.99
C LEU A 274 5.15 11.68 11.35
N ASN A 275 4.71 12.92 11.56
CA ASN A 275 4.01 13.36 12.77
C ASN A 275 3.00 14.46 12.44
N CYS A 276 2.37 15.05 13.46
CA CYS A 276 1.33 16.07 13.26
C CYS A 276 1.82 17.38 12.62
N HIS A 277 3.13 17.63 12.56
CA HIS A 277 3.70 18.80 11.87
C HIS A 277 4.07 18.51 10.41
N SER A 278 3.97 17.24 9.98
CA SER A 278 4.32 16.83 8.62
C SER A 278 3.32 17.35 7.60
N ARG A 279 3.82 17.82 6.46
CA ARG A 279 3.07 18.34 5.33
C ARG A 279 3.46 17.54 4.10
N VAL A 280 2.64 16.56 3.74
CA VAL A 280 3.00 15.50 2.80
C VAL A 280 2.42 15.80 1.42
N LEU A 281 3.27 15.83 0.39
CA LEU A 281 2.87 16.09 -0.99
C LEU A 281 2.16 14.89 -1.62
N GLN A 282 0.93 15.10 -2.12
CA GLN A 282 0.18 14.09 -2.86
C GLN A 282 0.48 14.13 -4.36
N LEU A 283 1.62 13.55 -4.74
CA LEU A 283 2.05 13.48 -6.15
C LEU A 283 1.68 12.15 -6.83
N ALA A 284 1.73 11.04 -6.07
CA ALA A 284 1.59 9.69 -6.61
C ALA A 284 0.27 9.53 -7.39
N SER A 285 0.32 8.78 -8.50
CA SER A 285 -0.88 8.43 -9.26
C SER A 285 -1.81 7.55 -8.41
N PHE A 286 -3.12 7.76 -8.57
CA PHE A 286 -4.17 6.96 -7.95
C PHE A 286 -4.17 5.49 -8.40
N ALA A 287 -3.44 5.15 -9.47
CA ALA A 287 -3.24 3.77 -9.89
C ALA A 287 -2.32 2.98 -8.94
N PHE A 288 -1.56 3.67 -8.08
CA PHE A 288 -0.58 3.06 -7.20
C PHE A 288 -1.00 3.20 -5.74
N THR A 289 -0.79 2.12 -4.98
CA THR A 289 -1.10 2.04 -3.54
C THR A 289 -0.38 3.10 -2.71
N VAL A 290 0.77 3.60 -3.17
CA VAL A 290 1.52 4.68 -2.52
C VAL A 290 0.65 5.92 -2.31
N SER A 291 -0.22 6.26 -3.27
CA SER A 291 -1.13 7.41 -3.15
C SER A 291 -2.09 7.28 -1.97
N ILE A 292 -2.60 6.07 -1.73
CA ILE A 292 -3.48 5.75 -0.62
C ILE A 292 -2.71 5.80 0.70
N ILE A 293 -1.57 5.11 0.75
CA ILE A 293 -0.72 5.04 1.95
C ILE A 293 -0.31 6.43 2.41
N GLN A 294 0.09 7.31 1.47
CA GLN A 294 0.44 8.71 1.76
C GLN A 294 -0.72 9.45 2.43
N MET A 295 -1.91 9.44 1.83
CA MET A 295 -3.05 10.17 2.38
C MET A 295 -3.52 9.61 3.73
N VAL A 296 -3.70 8.29 3.82
CA VAL A 296 -4.19 7.63 5.05
C VAL A 296 -3.20 7.81 6.20
N THR A 297 -1.91 7.55 5.96
CA THR A 297 -0.88 7.69 7.01
C THR A 297 -0.79 9.13 7.49
N THR A 298 -0.81 10.11 6.58
CA THR A 298 -0.73 11.54 6.91
C THR A 298 -1.87 11.95 7.85
N LEU A 299 -3.11 11.55 7.55
CA LEU A 299 -4.26 11.87 8.40
C LEU A 299 -4.20 11.16 9.76
N MET A 300 -3.76 9.90 9.80
CA MET A 300 -3.67 9.12 11.05
C MET A 300 -2.63 9.69 12.03
N VAL A 301 -1.53 10.24 11.53
CA VAL A 301 -0.51 10.91 12.37
C VAL A 301 -0.86 12.37 12.70
N GLY A 302 -1.93 12.91 12.13
CA GLY A 302 -2.36 14.29 12.35
C GLY A 302 -1.68 15.33 11.43
N GLY A 303 -1.01 14.91 10.36
CA GLY A 303 -0.34 15.80 9.41
C GLY A 303 -1.30 16.47 8.42
N CYS A 304 -0.73 17.20 7.46
CA CYS A 304 -1.46 17.88 6.39
C CYS A 304 -1.16 17.25 5.02
N ILE A 305 -2.18 16.95 4.23
CA ILE A 305 -2.03 16.51 2.84
C ILE A 305 -1.93 17.75 1.93
N CYS A 306 -0.84 17.86 1.18
CA CYS A 306 -0.60 18.95 0.25
C CYS A 306 -0.90 18.50 -1.19
N VAL A 307 -1.96 19.05 -1.80
CA VAL A 307 -2.42 18.63 -3.14
C VAL A 307 -2.14 19.73 -4.17
N PRO A 308 -1.07 19.62 -4.98
CA PRO A 308 -0.82 20.53 -6.08
C PRO A 308 -1.83 20.32 -7.23
N SER A 309 -2.03 21.35 -8.05
CA SER A 309 -2.75 21.18 -9.33
C SER A 309 -1.92 20.34 -10.31
N GLU A 310 -2.58 19.76 -11.30
CA GLU A 310 -1.89 19.01 -12.35
C GLU A 310 -0.90 19.88 -13.14
N THR A 311 -1.27 21.14 -13.39
CA THR A 311 -0.40 22.12 -14.06
C THR A 311 0.86 22.41 -13.24
N GLU A 312 0.72 22.61 -11.93
CA GLU A 312 1.86 22.80 -11.02
C GLU A 312 2.79 21.58 -11.02
N CYS A 313 2.22 20.36 -11.02
CA CYS A 313 3.01 19.13 -11.07
C CYS A 313 3.85 19.01 -12.34
N ARG A 314 3.28 19.37 -13.50
CA ARG A 314 3.94 19.24 -14.81
C ARG A 314 4.98 20.34 -15.04
N ASN A 315 4.74 21.54 -14.54
CA ASN A 315 5.54 22.72 -14.91
C ASN A 315 6.62 23.06 -13.88
N ASP A 316 6.30 23.06 -12.58
CA ASP A 316 7.27 23.42 -11.53
C ASP A 316 6.85 22.83 -10.17
N ILE A 317 7.17 21.56 -9.98
CA ILE A 317 6.87 20.86 -8.72
C ILE A 317 7.62 21.46 -7.52
N ALA A 318 8.79 22.04 -7.74
CA ALA A 318 9.58 22.63 -6.67
C ALA A 318 8.91 23.92 -6.15
N ALA A 319 8.34 24.73 -7.05
CA ALA A 319 7.51 25.87 -6.65
C ALA A 319 6.26 25.42 -5.91
N ALA A 320 5.60 24.34 -6.34
CA ALA A 320 4.44 23.78 -5.66
C ALA A 320 4.78 23.32 -4.23
N VAL A 321 5.89 22.59 -4.06
CA VAL A 321 6.42 22.15 -2.75
C VAL A 321 6.64 23.33 -1.81
N ARG A 322 7.27 24.42 -2.29
CA ARG A 322 7.48 25.64 -1.49
C ARG A 322 6.18 26.34 -1.15
N LYS A 323 5.28 26.51 -2.13
CA LYS A 323 3.97 27.17 -1.97
C LYS A 323 3.11 26.44 -0.93
N LEU A 324 3.07 25.11 -1.00
CA LEU A 324 2.29 24.27 -0.10
C LEU A 324 3.01 24.02 1.24
N GLY A 325 4.25 24.45 1.38
CA GLY A 325 5.04 24.28 2.60
C GLY A 325 5.29 22.81 2.96
N VAL A 326 5.49 21.95 1.96
CA VAL A 326 5.79 20.52 2.17
C VAL A 326 7.11 20.37 2.94
N ASN A 327 7.15 19.45 3.91
CA ASN A 327 8.30 19.26 4.82
C ASN A 327 8.54 17.80 5.18
#